data_AF-A0A4P9ECF2-F1
#
_entry.id   AF-A0A4P9ECF2-F1
#
_cell.length_a   1.000
_cell.length_b   1.000
_cell.length_c   1.000
_cell.angle_alpha   90.00
_cell.angle_beta   90.00
_cell.angle_gamma   90.00
#
_symmetry.space_group_name_H-M   'P 1'
#
loop_
_entity.id
_entity.type
_entity.pdbx_description
1 polymer ?
#
loop_
_entity_poly.entity_id
_entity_poly.type
_entity_poly.pdbx_seq_one_letter_code
_entity_poly.pdbx_strand_id
1 'polypeptide(L)' 'MTTKHKDCAERLKVINPALAIEVRKVLDVNKQERHIRGGIATREKYLHAHIR' A
#
# COMPACT_ATOMS: atom_id res chain seq x y z
N MET A 1 5.90 -5.46 -9.24
CA MET A 1 6.34 -4.91 -7.93
C MET A 1 7.05 -3.60 -8.18
N THR A 2 6.75 -2.54 -7.43
CA THR A 2 7.44 -1.24 -7.53
C THR A 2 8.75 -1.27 -6.76
N THR A 3 9.70 -0.40 -7.14
CA THR A 3 11.02 -0.26 -6.48
C THR A 3 10.92 -0.04 -4.98
N LYS A 4 9.98 0.82 -4.54
CA LYS A 4 9.70 1.03 -3.10
C LYS A 4 9.23 -0.25 -2.38
N HIS A 5 8.42 -1.08 -3.05
CA HIS A 5 8.00 -2.35 -2.47
C HIS A 5 9.17 -3.32 -2.30
N LYS A 6 10.12 -3.33 -3.24
CA LYS A 6 11.31 -4.17 -3.19
C LYS A 6 12.23 -3.76 -2.04
N ASP A 7 12.44 -2.46 -1.85
CA ASP A 7 13.25 -1.94 -0.75
C ASP A 7 12.66 -2.25 0.63
N CYS A 8 11.35 -2.02 0.83
CA CYS A 8 10.71 -2.26 2.13
C CYS A 8 10.51 -3.75 2.45
N ALA A 9 10.28 -4.61 1.45
CA ALA A 9 9.95 -6.02 1.67
C ALA A 9 11.16 -6.95 1.67
N GLU A 10 12.25 -6.58 0.98
CA GLU A 10 13.42 -7.45 0.79
C GLU A 10 14.67 -6.80 1.41
N ARG A 11 15.05 -5.61 0.95
CA ARG A 11 16.31 -4.97 1.35
C ARG A 11 16.34 -4.56 2.83
N LEU A 12 15.23 -4.02 3.32
CA LEU A 12 15.12 -3.55 4.70
C LEU A 12 15.30 -4.68 5.72
N LYS A 13 14.87 -5.91 5.38
CA LYS A 13 15.05 -7.08 6.27
C LYS A 13 16.53 -7.42 6.48
N VAL A 14 17.37 -7.19 5.48
CA VAL A 14 18.81 -7.47 5.55
C VAL A 14 19.54 -6.35 6.29
N ILE A 15 19.15 -5.09 6.06
CA ILE A 15 19.81 -3.91 6.63
C ILE A 15 19.39 -3.66 8.08
N ASN A 16 18.09 -3.77 8.38
CA ASN A 16 17.53 -3.52 9.71
C ASN A 16 16.30 -4.41 9.96
N PRO A 17 16.50 -5.63 10.50
CA PRO A 17 15.43 -6.58 10.75
C PRO A 17 14.35 -6.05 11.72
N ALA A 18 14.74 -5.28 12.73
CA ALA A 18 13.81 -4.73 13.71
C ALA A 18 12.86 -3.72 13.05
N LEU A 19 13.39 -2.80 12.24
CA LEU A 19 12.57 -1.84 11.50
C LEU A 19 11.69 -2.54 10.44
N ALA A 20 12.17 -3.62 9.84
CA ALA A 20 11.38 -4.39 8.87
C ALA A 20 10.13 -5.03 9.49
N ILE A 21 10.17 -5.43 10.77
CA ILE A 21 9.02 -5.96 11.49
C ILE A 21 7.96 -4.87 11.68
N GLU A 22 8.36 -3.67 12.07
CA GLU A 22 7.43 -2.54 12.24
C GLU A 22 6.80 -2.12 10.90
N VAL A 23 7.61 -2.05 9.83
CA VAL A 23 7.12 -1.77 8.48
C VAL A 23 6.15 -2.84 7.99
N ARG A 24 6.38 -4.11 8.32
CA ARG A 24 5.46 -5.21 7.97
C ARG A 24 4.07 -4.99 8.57
N LYS A 25 3.97 -4.61 9.85
CA LYS A 25 2.68 -4.33 10.50
C LYS A 25 1.87 -3.28 9.73
N VAL A 26 2.52 -2.19 9.34
CA VAL A 26 1.89 -1.10 8.57
C VAL A 26 1.47 -1.57 7.17
N LEU A 27 2.30 -2.38 6.50
CA LEU A 27 1.97 -2.94 5.19
C LEU A 27 0.77 -3.90 5.24
N ASP A 28 0.63 -4.66 6.31
CA ASP A 28 -0.46 -5.62 6.48
C ASP A 28 -1.79 -4.89 6.71
N VAL A 29 -1.82 -3.83 7.53
CA VAL A 29 -2.99 -2.94 7.67
C VAL A 29 -3.38 -2.33 6.33
N ASN A 30 -2.39 -1.76 5.62
CA ASN A 30 -2.61 -1.17 4.30
C ASN A 30 -3.22 -2.16 3.29
N LYS A 31 -2.80 -3.42 3.35
CA LYS A 31 -3.29 -4.48 2.48
C LYS A 31 -4.74 -4.85 2.81
N GLN A 32 -5.10 -4.90 4.09
CA GLN A 32 -6.48 -5.14 4.53
C GLN A 32 -7.42 -4.02 4.06
N GLU A 33 -7.01 -2.77 4.21
CA GLU A 33 -7.81 -1.59 3.80
C GLU A 33 -7.84 -1.35 2.29
N ARG A 34 -7.01 -2.07 1.51
CA ARG A 34 -6.88 -1.85 0.06
C ARG A 34 -8.21 -1.97 -0.67
N HIS A 35 -9.04 -2.93 -0.30
CA HIS A 35 -10.32 -3.16 -0.97
C HIS A 35 -11.32 -2.02 -0.71
N ILE A 36 -11.34 -1.47 0.50
CA ILE A 36 -12.13 -0.30 0.86
C ILE A 36 -11.69 0.90 0.02
N ARG A 37 -10.37 1.17 0.00
CA ARG A 37 -9.79 2.24 -0.83
C ARG A 37 -10.07 2.05 -2.32
N GLY A 38 -10.04 0.81 -2.81
CA GLY A 38 -10.37 0.48 -4.20
C GLY A 38 -11.83 0.77 -4.56
N GLY A 39 -12.76 0.48 -3.64
CA GLY A 39 -14.17 0.84 -3.79
C GLY A 39 -14.38 2.35 -3.85
N ILE A 40 -13.75 3.10 -2.95
CA ILE A 40 -13.79 4.57 -2.93
C ILE A 40 -13.22 5.14 -4.24
N ALA A 41 -12.04 4.68 -4.67
CA ALA A 41 -11.41 5.14 -5.91
C ALA A 41 -12.28 4.87 -7.15
N THR A 42 -12.98 3.72 -7.18
CA THR A 42 -13.93 3.42 -8.27
C THR A 42 -15.11 4.38 -8.24
N ARG A 43 -15.75 4.59 -7.08
CA ARG A 43 -16.84 5.55 -6.91
C ARG A 43 -16.43 6.96 -7.34
N GLU A 44 -15.27 7.43 -6.88
CA GLU A 44 -14.72 8.74 -7.22
C GLU A 44 -14.45 8.89 -8.71
N LYS A 45 -13.85 7.87 -9.36
CA LYS A 45 -13.59 7.89 -10.80
C LYS A 45 -14.86 8.19 -11.60
N TYR A 46 -15.97 7.52 -11.29
CA TYR A 46 -17.23 7.71 -12.03
C TYR A 46 -17.96 9.00 -11.61
N LEU A 47 -17.89 9.40 -10.34
CA LEU A 47 -18.45 10.68 -9.89
C LEU A 47 -17.76 11.88 -10.57
N HIS A 48 -16.43 11.85 -10.68
CA HIS A 48 -15.66 12.91 -11.33
C HIS A 48 -15.63 12.81 -12.86
N ALA A 49 -15.82 11.62 -13.43
CA ALA A 49 -15.93 11.45 -14.89
C ALA A 49 -17.20 12.06 -15.49
N HIS A 50 -18.27 12.24 -14.70
CA HIS A 50 -19.50 12.92 -15.14
C HIS A 50 -19.45 14.45 -15.05
N ILE A 51 -18.41 15.03 -14.45
CA ILE A 51 -18.23 16.49 -14.29
C ILE A 51 -17.21 17.03 -15.32
N ARG A 52 -16.93 16.28 -16.38
CA ARG A 52 -15.94 16.66 -17.41
C ARG A 52 -16.53 16.71 -18.80
#